data_AF-A0A6I8LN66-F1
#
_entry.id   AF-A0A6I8LN66-F1
#
_cell.length_a   1.000
_cell.length_b   1.000
_cell.length_c   1.000
_cell.angle_alpha   90.00
_cell.angle_beta   90.00
_cell.angle_gamma   90.00
#
_symmetry.space_group_name_H-M   'P 1'
#
loop_
_entity.id
_entity.type
_entity.pdbx_description
1 polymer ?
#
loop_
_entity_poly.entity_id
_entity_poly.type
_entity_poly.pdbx_seq_one_letter_code
_entity_poly.pdbx_strand_id
1 'polypeptide(L)'
;MAGSAHTDVAAYVLGVLSEAESTQFEAHLMNCPHCQLDLIELYQLPDVLDLVKRSWPEPPMPAPGPRTLAPGPRVLRGLMEEASVKRRRRKRLGIIAGAAAAALVVAGPLVTLAVRPADAVPPASLSAPSTKQPPPVTSVLATSVPAPSSGAPSQPGGGQIYGRGSGSGGSAVSAVVTVSPVEWGSRVDLELRGIVGPLKCQLFAISTTGDARVVSGWSVPPKGFGIPGSPEPLRLQGSVSLAMDQISRFEVRGDDGTVLVVVQR
;
A
#
# COMPACT_ATOMS: atom_id res chain seq x y z
N MET A 1 -18.44 -6.37 4.32
CA MET A 1 -17.16 -6.95 4.76
C MET A 1 -16.68 -7.89 3.66
N ALA A 2 -16.00 -7.39 2.62
CA ALA A 2 -15.73 -8.16 1.39
C ALA A 2 -14.31 -7.92 0.84
N GLY A 3 -13.32 -7.77 1.73
CA GLY A 3 -11.95 -7.42 1.34
C GLY A 3 -10.85 -8.34 1.88
N SER A 4 -11.18 -9.46 2.53
CA SER A 4 -10.18 -10.39 3.09
C SER A 4 -10.25 -11.83 2.57
N ALA A 5 -11.27 -12.22 1.80
CA ALA A 5 -11.48 -13.63 1.44
C ALA A 5 -10.50 -14.17 0.38
N HIS A 6 -9.98 -13.31 -0.51
CA HIS A 6 -9.09 -13.75 -1.60
C HIS A 6 -7.64 -14.00 -1.13
N THR A 7 -7.24 -13.40 0.00
CA THR A 7 -5.91 -13.60 0.59
C THR A 7 -5.76 -14.93 1.32
N ASP A 8 -6.86 -15.64 1.56
CA ASP A 8 -6.87 -16.85 2.38
C ASP A 8 -6.47 -18.12 1.58
N VAL A 9 -6.37 -18.03 0.25
CA VAL A 9 -5.98 -19.15 -0.64
C VAL A 9 -4.61 -19.73 -0.26
N ALA A 10 -3.61 -18.86 -0.06
CA ALA A 10 -2.26 -19.31 0.30
C ALA A 10 -2.23 -19.95 1.69
N ALA A 11 -2.96 -19.38 2.64
CA ALA A 11 -3.02 -19.91 4.00
C ALA A 11 -3.81 -21.23 4.06
N TYR A 12 -4.81 -21.42 3.19
CA TYR A 12 -5.54 -22.67 3.01
C TYR A 12 -4.63 -23.76 2.45
N VAL A 13 -3.87 -23.48 1.38
CA VAL A 13 -2.91 -24.42 0.78
C VAL A 13 -1.80 -24.82 1.75
N LEU A 14 -1.30 -23.88 2.56
CA LEU A 14 -0.28 -24.15 3.58
C LEU A 14 -0.84 -24.81 4.85
N GLY A 15 -2.15 -25.04 4.94
CA GLY A 15 -2.79 -25.66 6.10
C GLY A 15 -2.72 -24.82 7.39
N VAL A 16 -2.65 -23.50 7.28
CA VAL A 16 -2.53 -22.57 8.42
C VAL A 16 -3.90 -22.13 8.95
N LEU A 17 -4.96 -22.26 8.14
CA LEU A 17 -6.32 -21.93 8.56
C LEU A 17 -6.83 -22.89 9.64
N SER A 18 -7.58 -22.35 10.59
CA SER A 18 -8.38 -23.17 11.50
C SER A 18 -9.53 -23.87 10.76
N GLU A 19 -10.07 -24.94 11.33
CA GLU A 19 -11.17 -25.71 10.73
C GLU A 19 -12.38 -24.82 10.36
N ALA A 20 -12.76 -23.90 11.24
CA ALA A 20 -13.86 -22.97 10.99
C ALA A 20 -13.57 -21.99 9.83
N GLU A 21 -12.32 -21.54 9.69
CA GLU A 21 -11.90 -20.66 8.60
C GLU A 21 -11.82 -21.43 7.27
N SER A 22 -11.35 -22.68 7.29
CA SER A 22 -11.33 -23.55 6.11
C SER A 22 -12.73 -23.80 5.57
N THR A 23 -13.70 -24.15 6.41
CA THR A 23 -15.10 -24.33 5.97
C THR A 23 -15.69 -23.05 5.37
N GLN A 24 -15.39 -21.89 5.97
CA GLN A 24 -15.83 -20.61 5.43
C GLN A 24 -15.19 -20.30 4.06
N PHE A 25 -13.91 -20.62 3.92
CA PHE A 25 -13.18 -20.41 2.68
C PHE A 25 -13.63 -21.36 1.57
N GLU A 26 -13.89 -22.64 1.86
CA GLU A 26 -14.44 -23.61 0.92
C GLU A 26 -15.80 -23.18 0.37
N ALA A 27 -16.68 -22.65 1.23
CA ALA A 27 -17.96 -22.10 0.79
C ALA A 27 -17.80 -20.91 -0.17
N HIS A 28 -16.80 -20.06 0.05
CA HIS A 28 -16.45 -18.97 -0.88
C HIS A 28 -15.85 -19.50 -2.19
N LEU A 29 -15.00 -20.53 -2.11
CA LEU A 29 -14.30 -21.12 -3.25
C LEU A 29 -15.27 -21.69 -4.28
N MET A 30 -16.39 -22.29 -3.85
CA MET A 30 -17.43 -22.81 -4.75
C MET A 30 -18.06 -21.72 -5.65
N ASN A 31 -18.02 -20.45 -5.23
CA ASN A 31 -18.67 -19.34 -5.91
C ASN A 31 -17.69 -18.31 -6.50
N CYS A 32 -16.38 -18.53 -6.41
CA CYS A 32 -15.38 -17.57 -6.86
C CYS A 32 -14.35 -18.19 -7.84
N PRO A 33 -14.49 -17.91 -9.16
CA PRO A 33 -13.55 -18.40 -10.16
C PRO A 33 -12.11 -17.91 -9.97
N HIS A 34 -11.93 -16.71 -9.41
CA HIS A 34 -10.60 -16.15 -9.16
C HIS A 34 -9.84 -16.96 -8.10
N CYS A 35 -10.47 -17.25 -6.96
CA CYS A 35 -9.88 -18.09 -5.92
C CYS A 35 -9.62 -19.52 -6.40
N GLN A 36 -10.44 -20.05 -7.31
CA GLN A 36 -10.20 -21.36 -7.92
C GLN A 36 -8.95 -21.37 -8.80
N LEU A 37 -8.73 -20.30 -9.59
CA LEU A 37 -7.50 -20.15 -10.38
C LEU A 37 -6.27 -19.99 -9.49
N ASP A 38 -6.36 -19.16 -8.45
CA ASP A 38 -5.25 -18.95 -7.51
C ASP A 38 -4.90 -20.26 -6.77
N LEU A 39 -5.89 -21.10 -6.46
CA LEU A 39 -5.66 -22.42 -5.87
C LEU A 39 -4.86 -23.34 -6.82
N ILE A 40 -5.15 -23.31 -8.12
CA ILE A 40 -4.42 -24.09 -9.14
C ILE A 40 -3.00 -23.55 -9.34
N GLU A 41 -2.75 -22.26 -9.15
CA GLU A 41 -1.39 -21.71 -9.19
C GLU A 41 -0.57 -22.15 -7.98
N LEU A 42 -1.20 -22.18 -6.80
CA LEU A 42 -0.49 -22.36 -5.52
C LEU A 42 -0.42 -23.81 -5.04
N TYR A 43 -1.19 -24.76 -5.56
CA TYR A 43 -1.19 -26.14 -5.03
C TYR A 43 0.17 -26.85 -5.10
N GLN A 44 1.06 -26.45 -6.02
CA GLN A 44 2.41 -27.02 -6.15
C GLN A 44 3.41 -26.40 -5.16
N LEU A 45 3.07 -25.28 -4.54
CA LEU A 45 3.97 -24.56 -3.65
C LEU A 45 4.42 -25.37 -2.42
N PRO A 46 3.55 -26.13 -1.72
CA PRO A 46 3.96 -26.93 -0.56
C PRO A 46 5.09 -27.91 -0.87
N ASP A 47 5.04 -28.57 -2.04
CA ASP A 47 6.07 -29.53 -2.46
C ASP A 47 7.42 -28.85 -2.70
N VAL A 48 7.41 -27.68 -3.32
CA VAL A 48 8.61 -26.86 -3.53
C VAL A 48 9.18 -26.40 -2.19
N LEU A 49 8.33 -25.96 -1.26
CA LEU A 49 8.75 -25.55 0.08
C LEU A 49 9.34 -26.71 0.88
N ASP A 50 8.81 -27.92 0.73
CA ASP A 50 9.36 -29.13 1.34
C ASP A 50 10.74 -29.50 0.78
N LEU A 51 10.96 -29.30 -0.52
CA LEU A 51 12.28 -29.48 -1.14
C LEU A 51 13.30 -28.46 -0.60
N VAL A 52 12.90 -27.20 -0.47
CA VAL A 52 13.73 -26.15 0.14
C VAL A 52 14.04 -26.49 1.60
N LYS A 53 13.05 -26.94 2.37
CA LYS A 53 13.23 -27.34 3.78
C LYS A 53 14.26 -28.46 3.95
N ARG A 54 14.34 -29.40 3.00
CA ARG A 54 15.31 -30.51 3.03
C ARG A 54 16.72 -30.09 2.61
N SER A 55 16.84 -29.13 1.71
CA SER A 55 18.12 -28.66 1.15
C SER A 55 18.74 -27.52 1.96
N TRP A 56 17.94 -26.84 2.77
CA TRP A 56 18.40 -25.76 3.62
C TRP A 56 18.96 -26.32 4.94
N PRO A 57 20.22 -26.05 5.30
CA PRO A 57 20.73 -26.42 6.60
C PRO A 57 19.93 -25.66 7.67
N GLU A 58 19.41 -26.37 8.66
CA GLU A 58 18.79 -25.72 9.81
C GLU A 58 19.84 -24.79 10.43
N PRO A 59 19.63 -23.46 10.42
CA PRO A 59 20.60 -22.55 11.01
C PRO A 59 20.78 -22.99 12.46
N PRO A 60 22.02 -23.03 13.00
CA PRO A 60 22.23 -23.43 14.37
C PRO A 60 21.36 -22.53 15.23
N MET A 61 20.27 -23.10 15.77
CA MET A 61 19.38 -22.40 16.68
C MET A 61 20.30 -21.89 17.78
N PRO A 62 20.46 -20.56 17.96
CA PRO A 62 21.26 -20.08 19.05
C PRO A 62 20.63 -20.67 20.31
N ALA A 63 21.45 -21.36 21.11
CA ALA A 63 21.06 -21.85 22.42
C ALA A 63 20.29 -20.74 23.15
N PRO A 64 19.28 -21.05 23.97
CA PRO A 64 18.49 -20.05 24.67
C PRO A 64 19.39 -19.26 25.64
N GLY A 65 20.11 -18.28 25.10
CA GLY A 65 20.76 -17.23 25.84
C GLY A 65 19.70 -16.28 26.35
N PRO A 66 20.01 -15.49 27.40
CA PRO A 66 19.10 -14.47 27.90
C PRO A 66 18.79 -13.47 26.78
N ARG A 67 17.65 -13.66 26.12
CA ARG A 67 17.14 -12.83 25.02
C ARG A 67 16.86 -11.43 25.55
N THR A 68 17.82 -10.53 25.42
CA THR A 68 17.65 -9.10 25.75
C THR A 68 17.11 -8.27 24.58
N LEU A 69 16.87 -8.84 23.39
CA LEU A 69 16.36 -8.09 22.22
C LEU A 69 15.19 -8.74 21.46
N ALA A 70 14.54 -9.78 22.00
CA ALA A 70 13.17 -10.04 21.56
C ALA A 70 12.28 -8.96 22.20
N PRO A 71 11.48 -8.19 21.43
CA PRO A 71 10.44 -7.36 22.01
C PRO A 71 9.59 -8.28 22.89
N GLY A 72 9.70 -8.10 24.21
CA GLY A 72 9.12 -9.04 25.15
C GLY A 72 7.62 -9.21 24.87
N PRO A 73 7.00 -10.30 25.33
CA PRO A 73 5.55 -10.52 25.19
C PRO A 73 4.72 -9.35 25.73
N ARG A 74 5.29 -8.45 26.54
CA ARG A 74 4.70 -7.19 26.98
C ARG A 74 4.60 -6.12 25.87
N VAL A 75 5.59 -6.01 24.99
CA VAL A 75 5.56 -5.06 23.86
C VAL A 75 4.57 -5.53 22.80
N LEU A 76 4.56 -6.83 22.50
CA LEU A 76 3.53 -7.45 21.65
C LEU A 76 2.13 -7.32 22.26
N ARG A 77 1.97 -7.54 23.57
CA ARG A 77 0.70 -7.29 24.27
C ARG A 77 0.31 -5.83 24.22
N GLY A 78 1.24 -4.89 24.39
CA GLY A 78 0.98 -3.46 24.27
C GLY A 78 0.44 -3.08 22.88
N LEU A 79 1.08 -3.58 21.82
CA LEU A 79 0.63 -3.34 20.44
C LEU A 79 -0.73 -4.01 20.14
N MET A 80 -0.97 -5.22 20.65
CA MET A 80 -2.27 -5.90 20.51
C MET A 80 -3.37 -5.19 21.32
N GLU A 81 -3.05 -4.72 22.51
CA GLU A 81 -3.96 -4.00 23.39
C GLU A 81 -4.33 -2.64 22.77
N GLU A 82 -3.35 -1.92 22.23
CA GLU A 82 -3.55 -0.65 21.53
C GLU A 82 -4.38 -0.83 20.24
N ALA A 83 -4.14 -1.90 19.48
CA ALA A 83 -4.99 -2.27 18.34
C ALA A 83 -6.42 -2.64 18.79
N SER A 84 -6.57 -3.33 19.92
CA SER A 84 -7.88 -3.72 20.46
C SER A 84 -8.69 -2.53 20.95
N VAL A 85 -8.05 -1.53 21.57
CA VAL A 85 -8.67 -0.29 22.04
C VAL A 85 -9.15 0.53 20.84
N LYS A 86 -8.34 0.66 19.78
CA LYS A 86 -8.71 1.37 18.56
C LYS A 86 -9.87 0.70 17.82
N ARG A 87 -9.89 -0.65 17.78
CA ARG A 87 -10.99 -1.44 17.20
C ARG A 87 -12.28 -1.32 18.01
N ARG A 88 -12.20 -1.35 19.34
CA ARG A 88 -13.35 -1.15 20.24
C ARG A 88 -13.94 0.25 20.09
N ARG A 89 -13.10 1.29 19.98
CA ARG A 89 -13.56 2.68 19.77
C ARG A 89 -14.28 2.84 18.43
N ARG A 90 -13.72 2.29 17.34
CA ARG A 90 -14.38 2.29 16.01
C ARG A 90 -15.71 1.52 16.01
N LYS A 91 -15.77 0.35 16.66
CA LYS A 91 -17.02 -0.40 16.81
C LYS A 91 -18.07 0.38 17.61
N ARG A 92 -17.70 1.00 18.73
CA ARG A 92 -18.63 1.82 19.54
C ARG A 92 -19.15 3.03 18.76
N LEU A 93 -18.29 3.75 18.05
CA LEU A 93 -18.69 4.88 17.19
C LEU A 93 -19.62 4.43 16.05
N GLY A 94 -19.34 3.27 15.42
CA GLY A 94 -20.21 2.69 14.41
C GLY A 94 -21.57 2.26 14.96
N ILE A 95 -21.63 1.72 16.18
CA ILE A 95 -22.90 1.35 16.84
C ILE A 95 -23.71 2.60 17.20
N ILE A 96 -23.08 3.67 17.69
CA ILE A 96 -23.76 4.93 18.00
C ILE A 96 -24.29 5.57 16.70
N ALA A 97 -23.49 5.60 15.63
CA ALA A 97 -23.91 6.12 14.33
C ALA A 97 -25.05 5.27 13.72
N GLY A 98 -24.99 3.94 13.85
CA GLY A 98 -26.05 3.03 13.41
C GLY A 98 -27.35 3.18 14.20
N ALA A 99 -27.27 3.37 15.51
CA ALA A 99 -28.43 3.61 16.36
C ALA A 99 -29.13 4.95 16.02
N ALA A 100 -28.35 6.01 15.75
CA ALA A 100 -28.90 7.29 15.31
C ALA A 100 -29.61 7.19 13.96
N ALA A 101 -29.04 6.45 13.00
CA ALA A 101 -29.68 6.20 11.70
C ALA A 101 -30.97 5.37 11.84
N ALA A 102 -30.97 4.34 12.69
CA ALA A 102 -32.18 3.55 12.97
C ALA A 102 -33.29 4.40 13.62
N ALA A 103 -32.95 5.31 14.53
CA ALA A 103 -33.91 6.22 15.15
C ALA A 103 -34.56 7.18 14.12
N LEU A 104 -33.79 7.68 13.14
CA LEU A 104 -34.32 8.51 12.04
C LEU A 104 -35.24 7.72 11.11
N VAL A 105 -34.95 6.45 10.84
CA VAL A 105 -35.80 5.57 10.02
C VAL A 105 -37.11 5.19 10.74
N VAL A 106 -37.11 5.11 12.06
CA VAL A 106 -38.32 4.83 12.86
C VAL A 106 -39.15 6.10 13.13
N ALA A 107 -38.53 7.28 13.14
CA ALA A 107 -39.24 8.56 13.29
C ALA A 107 -39.84 9.09 11.97
N GLY A 108 -39.26 8.74 10.82
CA GLY A 108 -39.74 9.13 9.49
C GLY A 108 -41.19 8.72 9.14
N PRO A 109 -41.67 7.51 9.47
CA PRO A 109 -43.01 7.05 9.11
C PRO A 109 -44.14 7.75 9.88
N LEU A 110 -43.84 8.46 10.98
CA LEU A 110 -44.87 9.15 11.78
C LEU A 110 -45.23 10.53 11.23
N VAL A 111 -44.45 11.10 10.31
CA VAL A 111 -44.72 12.44 9.74
C VAL A 111 -45.60 12.37 8.48
N THR A 112 -45.67 11.22 7.80
CA THR A 112 -46.45 11.08 6.56
C THR A 112 -47.94 10.83 6.75
N LEU A 113 -48.45 10.78 7.99
CA LEU A 113 -49.89 10.57 8.25
C LEU A 113 -50.70 11.87 8.44
N ALA A 114 -50.07 13.05 8.41
CA ALA A 114 -50.73 14.30 8.78
C ALA A 114 -51.06 15.27 7.62
N VAL A 115 -50.72 14.95 6.36
CA VAL A 115 -51.04 15.84 5.23
C VAL A 115 -51.59 15.03 4.05
N ARG A 116 -52.92 14.91 4.00
CA ARG A 116 -53.67 14.83 2.75
C ARG A 116 -54.26 16.20 2.46
N PRO A 117 -54.25 16.61 1.19
CA PRO A 117 -55.50 17.02 0.57
C PRO A 117 -55.77 16.26 -0.73
N ALA A 118 -57.05 16.22 -1.07
CA ALA A 118 -57.66 15.56 -2.21
C ALA A 118 -57.86 16.51 -3.40
N ASP A 119 -58.15 15.89 -4.55
CA ASP A 119 -58.75 16.39 -5.80
C ASP A 119 -57.86 17.08 -6.87
N ALA A 120 -57.72 16.42 -8.05
CA ALA A 120 -58.41 16.78 -9.31
C ALA A 120 -57.72 16.23 -10.60
N VAL A 121 -58.41 15.29 -11.28
CA VAL A 121 -58.71 15.05 -12.72
C VAL A 121 -57.68 15.33 -13.87
N PRO A 122 -57.58 14.48 -14.93
CA PRO A 122 -56.53 14.49 -15.97
C PRO A 122 -56.94 15.17 -17.31
N PRO A 123 -56.01 15.26 -18.28
CA PRO A 123 -56.40 15.08 -19.69
C PRO A 123 -55.54 14.06 -20.46
N ALA A 124 -56.16 13.53 -21.50
CA ALA A 124 -55.73 12.43 -22.34
C ALA A 124 -54.94 12.85 -23.59
N SER A 125 -54.14 11.89 -24.09
CA SER A 125 -53.84 11.58 -25.49
C SER A 125 -53.03 12.56 -26.36
N LEU A 126 -51.93 12.10 -26.96
CA LEU A 126 -51.90 11.57 -28.34
C LEU A 126 -50.50 11.02 -28.73
N SER A 127 -50.56 9.88 -29.43
CA SER A 127 -49.63 9.40 -30.49
C SER A 127 -48.31 8.69 -30.15
N ALA A 128 -48.29 7.39 -30.49
CA ALA A 128 -47.13 6.59 -30.86
C ALA A 128 -46.68 6.91 -32.32
N PRO A 129 -45.49 6.45 -32.77
CA PRO A 129 -45.45 5.12 -33.37
C PRO A 129 -44.22 4.27 -33.03
N SER A 130 -44.44 2.97 -33.22
CA SER A 130 -43.58 1.79 -33.06
C SER A 130 -42.50 1.69 -34.14
N THR A 131 -41.31 1.11 -33.84
CA THR A 131 -40.74 -0.01 -34.63
C THR A 131 -39.48 -0.69 -34.02
N LYS A 132 -39.52 -2.03 -33.99
CA LYS A 132 -38.46 -3.02 -34.34
C LYS A 132 -37.09 -3.13 -33.61
N GLN A 133 -36.99 -4.22 -32.84
CA GLN A 133 -35.92 -5.26 -32.69
C GLN A 133 -35.21 -5.68 -34.02
N PRO A 134 -34.11 -6.49 -34.11
CA PRO A 134 -32.74 -6.64 -33.52
C PRO A 134 -31.61 -6.66 -34.64
N PRO A 135 -30.49 -7.44 -34.65
CA PRO A 135 -29.30 -7.70 -33.77
C PRO A 135 -27.96 -7.25 -34.49
N PRO A 136 -26.84 -8.02 -34.47
CA PRO A 136 -25.73 -8.12 -33.50
C PRO A 136 -24.48 -7.27 -33.86
N VAL A 137 -23.52 -7.08 -32.95
CA VAL A 137 -22.18 -6.58 -33.32
C VAL A 137 -21.07 -7.55 -32.86
N THR A 138 -20.69 -8.36 -33.84
CA THR A 138 -19.33 -8.60 -34.36
C THR A 138 -18.13 -8.38 -33.45
N SER A 139 -17.39 -9.48 -33.27
CA SER A 139 -15.99 -9.57 -32.85
C SER A 139 -15.08 -8.69 -33.72
N VAL A 140 -14.18 -7.93 -33.10
CA VAL A 140 -13.10 -7.23 -33.82
C VAL A 140 -11.76 -7.68 -33.25
N LEU A 141 -10.90 -8.08 -34.19
CA LEU A 141 -9.57 -8.63 -34.02
C LEU A 141 -8.62 -7.71 -33.24
N ALA A 142 -7.75 -8.39 -32.49
CA ALA A 142 -6.34 -8.10 -32.23
C ALA A 142 -5.79 -6.75 -32.72
N THR A 143 -5.58 -5.83 -31.77
CA THR A 143 -4.57 -4.79 -31.90
C THR A 143 -3.33 -5.25 -31.14
N SER A 144 -2.24 -5.38 -31.88
CA SER A 144 -0.88 -5.70 -31.43
C SER A 144 -0.45 -4.88 -30.21
N VAL A 145 -0.01 -5.58 -29.17
CA VAL A 145 0.79 -5.06 -28.05
C VAL A 145 2.09 -4.47 -28.64
N PRO A 146 2.41 -3.18 -28.48
CA PRO A 146 3.78 -2.73 -28.65
C PRO A 146 4.59 -3.21 -27.44
N ALA A 147 5.70 -3.87 -27.73
CA ALA A 147 6.71 -4.29 -26.75
C ALA A 147 7.15 -3.11 -25.87
N PRO A 148 7.62 -3.35 -24.62
CA PRO A 148 8.26 -2.32 -23.83
C PRO A 148 9.58 -1.93 -24.50
N SER A 149 9.55 -0.83 -25.24
CA SER A 149 10.75 -0.17 -25.73
C SER A 149 11.61 0.21 -24.53
N SER A 150 12.75 -0.47 -24.41
CA SER A 150 13.88 -0.01 -23.61
C SER A 150 14.32 1.34 -24.16
N GLY A 151 13.78 2.41 -23.59
CA GLY A 151 14.12 3.79 -23.93
C GLY A 151 15.12 4.36 -22.94
N ALA A 152 16.36 4.47 -23.42
CA ALA A 152 17.39 5.49 -23.17
C ALA A 152 17.30 6.44 -21.94
N PRO A 153 18.47 6.86 -21.39
CA PRO A 153 18.53 7.77 -20.26
C PRO A 153 17.84 9.10 -20.59
N SER A 154 16.75 9.39 -19.86
CA SER A 154 16.03 10.65 -19.99
C SER A 154 16.90 11.78 -19.47
N GLN A 155 17.20 12.71 -20.37
CA GLN A 155 17.94 13.94 -20.13
C GLN A 155 17.22 14.82 -19.07
N PRO A 156 17.95 15.59 -18.24
CA PRO A 156 17.36 16.30 -17.11
C PRO A 156 16.58 17.53 -17.59
N GLY A 157 15.26 17.44 -17.64
CA GLY A 157 14.39 18.54 -18.01
C GLY A 157 13.11 18.55 -17.19
N GLY A 158 13.01 19.47 -16.22
CA GLY A 158 11.75 19.82 -15.54
C GLY A 158 11.70 19.57 -14.03
N GLY A 159 12.72 18.95 -13.44
CA GLY A 159 12.80 18.80 -11.99
C GLY A 159 13.15 20.12 -11.30
N GLN A 160 12.30 20.57 -10.38
CA GLN A 160 12.62 21.70 -9.50
C GLN A 160 13.43 21.17 -8.32
N ILE A 161 14.51 21.88 -7.94
CA ILE A 161 15.23 21.56 -6.69
C ILE A 161 14.22 21.73 -5.56
N TYR A 162 13.88 20.63 -4.91
CA TYR A 162 12.98 20.64 -3.76
C TYR A 162 13.68 21.28 -2.58
N GLY A 163 14.94 20.91 -2.33
CA GLY A 163 15.75 21.53 -1.31
C GLY A 163 17.08 20.81 -1.07
N ARG A 164 17.82 21.30 -0.08
CA ARG A 164 19.10 20.73 0.34
C ARG A 164 19.06 20.42 1.84
N GLY A 165 19.56 19.24 2.19
CA GLY A 165 19.68 18.78 3.57
C GLY A 165 21.14 18.59 3.96
N SER A 166 21.45 18.89 5.21
CA SER A 166 22.70 18.51 5.86
C SER A 166 22.41 17.59 7.03
N GLY A 167 23.36 16.71 7.34
CA GLY A 167 23.13 15.54 8.17
C GLY A 167 22.65 15.90 9.56
N SER A 168 21.82 15.01 10.12
CA SER A 168 21.29 15.18 11.47
C SER A 168 22.25 14.57 12.50
N GLY A 169 22.34 15.16 13.70
CA GLY A 169 23.06 14.55 14.82
C GLY A 169 24.56 14.29 14.61
N GLY A 170 25.26 15.13 13.85
CA GLY A 170 26.71 15.01 13.62
C GLY A 170 27.11 14.19 12.38
N SER A 171 26.14 13.70 11.60
CA SER A 171 26.39 13.08 10.30
C SER A 171 26.88 14.12 9.29
N ALA A 172 27.98 13.85 8.59
CA ALA A 172 28.53 14.73 7.54
C ALA A 172 27.80 14.58 6.18
N VAL A 173 26.66 13.89 6.18
CA VAL A 173 25.89 13.56 4.98
C VAL A 173 25.20 14.82 4.44
N SER A 174 25.29 15.05 3.14
CA SER A 174 24.53 16.11 2.45
C SER A 174 23.69 15.51 1.34
N ALA A 175 22.48 16.04 1.18
CA ALA A 175 21.51 15.57 0.21
C ALA A 175 20.94 16.74 -0.59
N VAL A 176 20.79 16.55 -1.89
CA VAL A 176 20.02 17.42 -2.78
C VAL A 176 18.90 16.59 -3.36
N VAL A 177 17.67 17.06 -3.21
CA VAL A 177 16.49 16.39 -3.78
C VAL A 177 15.89 17.29 -4.84
N THR A 178 15.65 16.70 -6.01
CA THR A 178 14.94 17.34 -7.12
C THR A 178 13.64 16.58 -7.34
N VAL A 179 12.54 17.30 -7.48
CA VAL A 179 11.21 16.70 -7.66
C VAL A 179 10.62 17.19 -8.97
N SER A 180 10.11 16.25 -9.77
CA SER A 180 9.34 16.53 -10.98
C SER A 180 7.94 15.91 -10.88
N PRO A 181 6.88 16.64 -11.25
CA PRO A 181 5.53 16.10 -11.27
C PRO A 181 5.38 15.05 -12.38
N VAL A 182 4.60 14.02 -12.10
CA VAL A 182 4.13 13.02 -13.08
C VAL A 182 2.63 12.79 -12.86
N GLU A 183 1.93 12.20 -13.84
CA GLU A 183 0.46 12.07 -13.80
C GLU A 183 -0.08 11.38 -12.54
N TRP A 184 0.69 10.46 -11.97
CA TRP A 184 0.31 9.64 -10.82
C TRP A 184 1.01 10.04 -9.50
N GLY A 185 1.79 11.13 -9.48
CA GLY A 185 2.51 11.56 -8.28
C GLY A 185 3.77 12.37 -8.57
N SER A 186 4.87 12.00 -7.93
CA SER A 186 6.16 12.71 -8.03
C SER A 186 7.30 11.77 -8.35
N ARG A 187 8.11 12.13 -9.33
CA ARG A 187 9.44 11.56 -9.56
C ARG A 187 10.46 12.34 -8.75
N VAL A 188 11.37 11.61 -8.10
CA VAL A 188 12.31 12.15 -7.13
C VAL A 188 13.72 11.72 -7.51
N ASP A 189 14.59 12.69 -7.76
CA ASP A 189 16.01 12.48 -7.97
C ASP A 189 16.77 12.90 -6.71
N LEU A 190 17.59 12.01 -6.17
CA LEU A 190 18.41 12.25 -4.99
C LEU A 190 19.89 12.22 -5.39
N GLU A 191 20.62 13.28 -5.04
CA GLU A 191 22.08 13.29 -4.98
C GLU A 191 22.53 13.32 -3.52
N LEU A 192 23.35 12.35 -3.10
CA LEU A 192 23.82 12.18 -1.73
C LEU A 192 25.35 12.13 -1.67
N ARG A 193 25.94 12.80 -0.68
CA ARG A 193 27.39 12.87 -0.44
C ARG A 193 27.70 12.71 1.05
N GLY A 194 28.93 12.36 1.39
CA GLY A 194 29.41 12.30 2.77
C GLY A 194 28.95 11.06 3.53
N ILE A 195 28.59 9.97 2.84
CA ILE A 195 28.08 8.75 3.46
C ILE A 195 29.11 7.61 3.36
N VAL A 196 29.36 6.91 4.47
CA VAL A 196 30.31 5.80 4.58
C VAL A 196 29.55 4.53 4.93
N GLY A 197 29.77 3.45 4.18
CA GLY A 197 29.16 2.14 4.45
C GLY A 197 30.01 1.27 5.38
N PRO A 198 29.58 0.02 5.64
CA PRO A 198 28.38 -0.63 5.08
C PRO A 198 27.09 -0.16 5.78
N LEU A 199 26.13 0.34 5.01
CA LEU A 199 24.81 0.77 5.52
C LEU A 199 23.71 0.35 4.54
N LYS A 200 22.51 0.07 5.06
CA LYS A 200 21.30 -0.01 4.25
C LYS A 200 20.48 1.25 4.49
N CYS A 201 20.08 1.92 3.43
CA CYS A 201 19.41 3.21 3.52
C CYS A 201 18.12 3.22 2.71
N GLN A 202 17.18 4.04 3.15
CA GLN A 202 15.92 4.30 2.45
C GLN A 202 15.64 5.80 2.43
N LEU A 203 15.12 6.27 1.29
CA LEU A 203 14.60 7.62 1.12
C LEU A 203 13.09 7.58 1.38
N PHE A 204 12.64 8.43 2.28
CA PHE A 204 11.23 8.63 2.61
C PHE A 204 10.75 10.00 2.17
N ALA A 205 9.56 10.06 1.58
CA ALA A 205 8.77 11.28 1.45
C ALA A 205 7.81 11.33 2.65
N ILE A 206 7.87 12.41 3.42
CA ILE A 206 6.94 12.64 4.53
C ILE A 206 5.81 13.53 4.02
N SER A 207 4.57 13.04 4.12
CA SER A 207 3.41 13.83 3.72
C SER A 207 3.19 15.02 4.66
N THR A 208 2.42 16.01 4.21
CA THR A 208 1.91 17.10 5.06
C THR A 208 1.03 16.60 6.22
N THR A 209 0.50 15.38 6.14
CA THR A 209 -0.24 14.69 7.22
C THR A 209 0.67 13.94 8.19
N GLY A 210 1.98 13.83 7.88
CA GLY A 210 2.98 13.16 8.71
C GLY A 210 3.23 11.68 8.36
N ASP A 211 2.54 11.14 7.36
CA ASP A 211 2.73 9.75 6.93
C ASP A 211 4.01 9.61 6.11
N ALA A 212 4.83 8.61 6.42
CA ALA A 212 6.06 8.33 5.69
C ALA A 212 5.80 7.34 4.55
N ARG A 213 6.25 7.68 3.33
CA ARG A 213 6.20 6.79 2.15
C ARG A 213 7.61 6.55 1.62
N VAL A 214 7.94 5.29 1.38
CA VAL A 214 9.24 4.92 0.79
C VAL A 214 9.28 5.35 -0.68
N VAL A 215 10.34 6.05 -1.06
CA VAL A 215 10.63 6.49 -2.42
C VAL A 215 11.59 5.53 -3.11
N SER A 216 12.63 5.10 -2.39
CA SER A 216 13.66 4.17 -2.87
C SER A 216 14.47 3.61 -1.70
N GLY A 217 15.11 2.45 -1.89
CA GLY A 217 16.02 1.83 -0.93
C GLY A 217 17.31 1.32 -1.62
N TRP A 218 18.45 1.44 -0.94
CA TRP A 218 19.76 1.07 -1.48
C TRP A 218 20.73 0.61 -0.39
N SER A 219 21.88 0.10 -0.80
CA SER A 219 23.00 -0.23 0.10
C SER A 219 24.20 0.66 -0.20
N VAL A 220 24.86 1.14 0.84
CA VAL A 220 26.11 1.88 0.76
C VAL A 220 27.27 0.90 1.01
N PRO A 221 28.17 0.70 0.06
CA PRO A 221 29.34 -0.15 0.24
C PRO A 221 30.37 0.49 1.18
N PRO A 222 31.35 -0.27 1.73
CA PRO A 222 32.37 0.25 2.64
C PRO A 222 33.16 1.45 2.10
N LYS A 223 33.36 1.54 0.77
CA LYS A 223 34.02 2.68 0.12
C LYS A 223 33.27 4.01 0.23
N GLY A 224 31.97 3.98 0.57
CA GLY A 224 31.12 5.16 0.68
C GLY A 224 30.86 5.90 -0.63
N PHE A 225 30.26 7.08 -0.52
CA PHE A 225 29.97 8.01 -1.63
C PHE A 225 30.19 9.46 -1.20
N GLY A 226 30.81 10.26 -2.07
CA GLY A 226 31.08 11.68 -1.83
C GLY A 226 31.99 11.94 -0.62
N ILE A 227 33.02 11.12 -0.41
CA ILE A 227 34.00 11.20 0.69
C ILE A 227 35.45 11.19 0.14
N PRO A 228 36.46 11.56 0.95
CA PRO A 228 37.87 11.33 0.57
C PRO A 228 38.11 9.85 0.23
N GLY A 229 38.67 9.58 -0.94
CA GLY A 229 38.86 8.22 -1.48
C GLY A 229 37.70 7.69 -2.33
N SER A 230 36.50 8.27 -2.25
CA SER A 230 35.38 8.00 -3.17
C SER A 230 34.57 9.29 -3.42
N PRO A 231 35.05 10.19 -4.29
CA PRO A 231 34.51 11.55 -4.43
C PRO A 231 33.17 11.61 -5.19
N GLU A 232 32.83 10.54 -5.90
CA GLU A 232 31.61 10.47 -6.71
C GLU A 232 30.36 10.40 -5.81
N PRO A 233 29.36 11.28 -6.02
CA PRO A 233 28.14 11.23 -5.24
C PRO A 233 27.31 10.00 -5.58
N LEU A 234 26.49 9.57 -4.63
CA LEU A 234 25.41 8.64 -4.94
C LEU A 234 24.29 9.40 -5.63
N ARG A 235 23.92 8.99 -6.84
CA ARG A 235 22.74 9.48 -7.55
C ARG A 235 21.75 8.34 -7.73
N LEU A 236 20.51 8.58 -7.33
CA LEU A 236 19.43 7.61 -7.51
C LEU A 236 18.15 8.33 -7.86
N GLN A 237 17.33 7.64 -8.64
CA GLN A 237 16.00 8.09 -9.03
C GLN A 237 14.97 7.14 -8.40
N GLY A 238 13.91 7.73 -7.87
CA GLY A 238 12.77 7.02 -7.33
C GLY A 238 11.47 7.77 -7.59
N SER A 239 10.40 7.31 -6.96
CA SER A 239 9.10 7.91 -7.16
C SER A 239 8.14 7.58 -6.03
N VAL A 240 7.13 8.43 -5.85
CA VAL A 240 6.10 8.24 -4.83
C VAL A 240 4.76 8.75 -5.35
N SER A 241 3.67 8.12 -4.90
CA SER A 241 2.30 8.49 -5.26
C SER A 241 1.82 9.81 -4.64
N LEU A 242 2.68 10.55 -3.95
CA LEU A 242 2.37 11.86 -3.37
C LEU A 242 2.62 12.93 -4.43
N ALA A 243 1.67 13.86 -4.58
CA ALA A 243 1.90 15.07 -5.35
C ALA A 243 2.89 16.00 -4.61
N MET A 244 3.59 16.87 -5.36
CA MET A 244 4.67 17.69 -4.80
C MET A 244 4.20 18.62 -3.65
N ASP A 245 2.98 19.12 -3.71
CA ASP A 245 2.34 19.95 -2.68
C ASP A 245 1.95 19.16 -1.42
N GLN A 246 1.76 17.84 -1.55
CA GLN A 246 1.49 16.92 -0.44
C GLN A 246 2.75 16.48 0.31
N ILE A 247 3.95 16.80 -0.19
CA ILE A 247 5.22 16.41 0.43
C ILE A 247 5.75 17.55 1.31
N SER A 248 5.83 17.29 2.62
CA SER A 248 6.35 18.23 3.61
C SER A 248 7.88 18.28 3.67
N ARG A 249 8.54 17.12 3.56
CA ARG A 249 10.00 16.98 3.56
C ARG A 249 10.43 15.60 3.09
N PHE A 250 11.72 15.43 2.83
CA PHE A 250 12.33 14.13 2.61
C PHE A 250 13.29 13.76 3.74
N GLU A 251 13.40 12.46 4.02
CA GLU A 251 14.33 11.93 5.02
C GLU A 251 15.07 10.73 4.44
N VAL A 252 16.40 10.71 4.57
CA VAL A 252 17.16 9.47 4.38
C VAL A 252 17.35 8.83 5.73
N ARG A 253 16.94 7.56 5.85
CA ARG A 253 17.05 6.79 7.08
C ARG A 253 17.89 5.54 6.86
N GLY A 254 18.64 5.14 7.89
CA GLY A 254 19.20 3.80 7.98
C GLY A 254 18.12 2.74 8.18
N ASP A 255 18.47 1.48 8.03
CA ASP A 255 17.62 0.33 8.35
C ASP A 255 17.32 0.21 9.85
N ASP A 256 18.21 0.73 10.69
CA ASP A 256 18.03 0.94 12.14
C ASP A 256 17.02 2.04 12.49
N GLY A 257 16.52 2.78 11.49
CA GLY A 257 15.59 3.90 11.67
C GLY A 257 16.28 5.24 11.97
N THR A 258 17.60 5.27 12.05
CA THR A 258 18.37 6.51 12.29
C THR A 258 18.22 7.45 11.11
N VAL A 259 17.81 8.70 11.37
CA VAL A 259 17.69 9.72 10.33
C VAL A 259 19.08 10.29 10.01
N LEU A 260 19.59 10.01 8.82
CA LEU A 260 20.92 10.45 8.38
C LEU A 260 20.90 11.89 7.89
N VAL A 261 19.86 12.27 7.14
CA VAL A 261 19.69 13.63 6.61
C VAL A 261 18.20 13.93 6.45
N VAL A 262 17.84 15.19 6.69
CA VAL A 262 16.51 15.72 6.42
C VAL A 262 16.63 16.82 5.37
N VAL A 263 15.84 16.72 4.32
CA VAL A 263 15.78 17.71 3.24
C VAL A 263 14.44 18.44 3.34
N GLN A 264 14.51 19.70 3.71
CA GLN A 264 13.36 20.61 3.78
C GLN A 264 13.20 21.35 2.45
N ARG A 265 12.00 21.85 2.19
CA ARG A 265 11.73 22.76 1.07
C ARG A 265 12.37 24.13 1.30
#